data_AF-A0A960EHM4-F1
#
_entry.id   AF-A0A960EHM4-F1
#
_cell.length_a   1.000
_cell.length_b   1.000
_cell.length_c   1.000
_cell.angle_alpha   90.00
_cell.angle_beta   90.00
_cell.angle_gamma   90.00
#
_symmetry.space_group_name_H-M   'P 1'
#
loop_
_entity.id
_entity.type
_entity.pdbx_description
1 polymer ?
#
loop_
_entity_poly.entity_id
_entity_poly.type
_entity_poly.pdbx_seq_one_letter_code
_entity_poly.pdbx_strand_id
1 'polypeptide(L)'
;MGPTTGISAGRFAAVRTLTEELAAPLSAEDQTPQSMPDASPTKWHRAHTTWFFEEFLLVPHLDGYERFDEGFCYLFNSYYEAVGPRHPRPQRGAVTRPGIAEVAA
;
A
#
# COMPACT_ATOMS: atom_id res chain seq x y z
N MET A 1 3.83 -29.20 -20.71
CA MET A 1 3.24 -28.18 -19.81
C MET A 1 4.00 -28.25 -18.49
N GLY A 2 4.86 -27.28 -18.21
CA GLY A 2 5.49 -27.18 -16.89
C GLY A 2 4.43 -26.86 -15.83
N PRO A 3 4.68 -27.15 -14.54
CA PRO A 3 3.72 -26.80 -13.50
C PRO A 3 3.51 -25.28 -13.53
N THR A 4 2.28 -24.86 -13.75
CA THR A 4 1.87 -23.48 -13.48
C THR A 4 1.89 -23.35 -11.98
N THR A 5 3.02 -22.94 -11.41
CA THR A 5 3.13 -22.67 -9.98
C THR A 5 2.35 -21.39 -9.68
N GLY A 6 1.02 -21.50 -9.65
CA GLY A 6 0.14 -20.42 -9.23
C GLY A 6 0.55 -19.96 -7.83
N ILE A 7 0.48 -18.65 -7.58
CA ILE A 7 0.69 -18.11 -6.25
C ILE A 7 -0.43 -18.70 -5.37
N SER A 8 -0.06 -19.54 -4.40
CA SER A 8 -1.04 -20.07 -3.45
C SER A 8 -1.48 -18.97 -2.48
N ALA A 9 -2.71 -19.05 -1.98
CA ALA A 9 -3.21 -18.16 -0.94
C ALA A 9 -2.25 -18.12 0.28
N GLY A 10 -1.61 -19.24 0.60
CA GLY A 10 -0.59 -19.32 1.66
C GLY A 10 0.66 -18.48 1.36
N ARG A 11 1.13 -18.45 0.11
CA ARG A 11 2.26 -17.59 -0.27
C ARG A 11 1.88 -16.11 -0.24
N PHE A 12 0.69 -15.76 -0.71
CA PHE A 12 0.17 -14.40 -0.61
C PHE A 12 0.12 -13.95 0.86
N ALA A 13 -0.50 -14.74 1.74
CA ALA A 13 -0.59 -14.45 3.17
C ALA A 13 0.80 -14.27 3.80
N ALA A 14 1.75 -15.18 3.55
CA ALA A 14 3.11 -15.08 4.09
C ALA A 14 3.83 -13.78 3.68
N VAL A 15 3.69 -13.35 2.42
CA VAL A 15 4.28 -12.09 1.93
C VAL A 15 3.63 -10.87 2.58
N ARG A 16 2.29 -10.89 2.76
CA ARG A 16 1.58 -9.81 3.45
C ARG A 16 1.96 -9.74 4.93
N THR A 17 2.03 -10.87 5.62
CA THR A 17 2.46 -10.95 7.03
C THR A 17 3.87 -10.39 7.22
N LEU A 18 4.82 -10.73 6.35
CA LEU A 18 6.19 -10.22 6.45
C LEU A 18 6.26 -8.69 6.43
N THR A 19 5.40 -8.02 5.64
CA THR A 19 5.34 -6.55 5.59
C THR A 19 4.95 -5.98 6.97
N GLU A 20 3.99 -6.61 7.63
CA GLU A 20 3.52 -6.19 8.96
C GLU A 20 4.54 -6.53 10.05
N GLU A 21 5.21 -7.69 9.99
CA GLU A 21 6.29 -8.05 10.92
C GLU A 21 7.46 -7.06 10.87
N LEU A 22 7.84 -6.61 9.67
CA LEU A 22 8.90 -5.61 9.50
C LEU A 22 8.50 -4.23 10.03
N ALA A 23 7.20 -3.90 10.01
CA ALA A 23 6.69 -2.63 10.51
C ALA A 23 6.35 -2.67 12.01
N ALA A 24 6.12 -3.85 12.58
CA ALA A 24 5.70 -4.06 13.97
C ALA A 24 6.55 -3.35 15.04
N PRO A 25 7.90 -3.27 14.94
CA PRO A 25 8.70 -2.61 15.97
C PRO A 25 8.64 -1.07 15.90
N LEU A 26 8.00 -0.47 14.89
CA LEU A 26 8.01 0.97 14.64
C LEU A 26 6.75 1.64 15.20
N SER A 27 6.94 2.72 15.96
CA SER A 27 5.85 3.57 16.46
C SER A 27 5.14 4.31 15.32
N ALA A 28 4.02 4.99 15.62
CA ALA A 28 3.33 5.82 14.64
C ALA A 28 4.22 6.98 14.14
N GLU A 29 5.04 7.50 15.06
CA GLU A 29 6.02 8.55 14.85
C GLU A 29 7.18 8.07 13.98
N ASP A 30 7.60 6.81 14.08
CA ASP A 30 8.67 6.25 13.24
C ASP A 30 8.19 5.95 11.81
N GLN A 31 6.89 5.65 11.65
CA GLN A 31 6.32 5.25 10.35
C GLN A 31 5.89 6.43 9.46
N THR A 32 6.01 7.68 9.92
CA THR A 32 5.55 8.90 9.23
C THR A 32 6.65 9.73 8.55
N PRO A 33 7.88 9.86 9.08
CA PRO A 33 8.91 10.72 8.50
C PRO A 33 9.36 10.27 7.11
N GLN A 34 9.85 11.25 6.35
CA GLN A 34 10.52 11.05 5.07
C GLN A 34 11.88 11.76 5.13
N SER A 35 12.94 11.00 5.41
CA SER A 35 14.28 11.55 5.63
C SER A 35 14.91 12.19 4.39
N MET A 36 14.54 11.70 3.21
CA MET A 36 14.97 12.22 1.91
C MET A 36 13.89 11.94 0.85
N PRO A 37 13.84 12.69 -0.27
CA PRO A 37 12.83 12.46 -1.32
C PRO A 37 12.81 11.04 -1.88
N ASP A 38 13.93 10.32 -1.77
CA ASP A 38 14.02 8.94 -2.24
C ASP A 38 13.44 7.89 -1.30
N ALA A 39 13.37 8.20 0.01
CA ALA A 39 12.70 7.37 0.99
C ALA A 39 11.19 7.61 0.95
N SER A 40 10.39 6.66 1.44
CA SER A 40 8.97 6.88 1.73
C SER A 40 8.67 6.43 3.16
N PRO A 41 7.68 7.03 3.83
CA PRO A 41 7.28 6.61 5.17
C PRO A 41 6.88 5.13 5.20
N THR A 42 7.19 4.41 6.29
CA THR A 42 6.80 2.99 6.42
C THR A 42 5.30 2.78 6.25
N LYS A 43 4.47 3.66 6.83
CA LYS A 43 3.01 3.57 6.66
C LYS A 43 2.56 3.75 5.22
N TRP A 44 3.30 4.54 4.43
CA TRP A 44 3.06 4.69 3.00
C TRP A 44 3.37 3.39 2.26
N HIS A 45 4.45 2.68 2.60
CA HIS A 45 4.76 1.37 2.00
C HIS A 45 3.71 0.31 2.30
N ARG A 46 3.25 0.22 3.56
CA ARG A 46 2.19 -0.71 3.98
C ARG A 46 0.93 -0.49 3.15
N ALA A 47 0.43 0.74 3.09
CA ALA A 47 -0.76 1.11 2.33
C ALA A 47 -0.57 0.99 0.80
N HIS A 48 0.58 1.42 0.25
CA HIS A 48 0.87 1.36 -1.19
C HIS A 48 0.79 -0.06 -1.75
N THR A 49 1.32 -1.05 -1.01
CA THR A 49 1.24 -2.43 -1.46
C THR A 49 -0.19 -2.98 -1.39
N THR A 50 -1.03 -2.51 -0.48
CA THR A 50 -2.47 -2.83 -0.44
C THR A 50 -3.20 -2.19 -1.62
N TRP A 51 -2.99 -0.89 -1.84
CA TRP A 51 -3.55 -0.14 -2.97
C TRP A 51 -3.25 -0.82 -4.31
N PHE A 52 -2.04 -1.38 -4.49
CA PHE A 52 -1.72 -2.12 -5.71
C PHE A 52 -2.68 -3.30 -5.98
N PHE A 53 -3.02 -4.09 -4.96
CA PHE A 53 -3.99 -5.18 -5.12
C PHE A 53 -5.42 -4.64 -5.28
N GLU A 54 -5.78 -3.57 -4.57
CA GLU A 54 -7.07 -2.93 -4.74
C GLU A 54 -7.26 -2.46 -6.19
N GLU A 55 -6.32 -1.67 -6.71
CA GLU A 55 -6.39 -1.01 -8.01
C GLU A 55 -6.33 -2.01 -9.17
N PHE A 56 -5.40 -2.97 -9.12
CA PHE A 56 -5.09 -3.81 -10.27
C PHE A 56 -5.67 -5.22 -10.19
N LEU A 57 -6.24 -5.62 -9.05
CA LEU A 57 -6.86 -6.93 -8.89
C LEU A 57 -8.33 -6.83 -8.48
N LEU A 58 -8.64 -6.15 -7.37
CA LEU A 58 -10.01 -6.16 -6.83
C LEU A 58 -10.96 -5.33 -7.68
N VAL A 59 -10.64 -4.06 -7.93
CA VAL A 59 -11.46 -3.16 -8.74
C VAL A 59 -11.81 -3.73 -10.13
N PRO A 60 -10.87 -4.26 -10.93
CA PRO A 60 -11.19 -4.75 -12.27
C PRO A 60 -11.76 -6.17 -12.34
N HIS A 61 -11.67 -6.98 -11.27
CA HIS A 61 -11.97 -8.42 -11.34
C HIS A 61 -12.90 -8.96 -10.25
N LEU A 62 -13.26 -8.17 -9.25
CA LEU A 62 -14.24 -8.57 -8.24
C LEU A 62 -15.52 -7.75 -8.43
N ASP A 63 -16.55 -8.40 -8.97
CA ASP A 63 -17.86 -7.79 -9.22
C ASP A 63 -18.45 -7.20 -7.93
N GLY A 64 -18.84 -5.93 -7.98
CA GLY A 64 -19.41 -5.22 -6.84
C GLY A 64 -18.41 -4.83 -5.75
N TYR A 65 -17.11 -4.90 -6.01
CA TYR A 65 -16.10 -4.43 -5.07
C TYR A 65 -16.20 -2.91 -4.85
N GLU A 66 -16.31 -2.50 -3.58
CA GLU A 66 -16.21 -1.12 -3.15
C GLU A 66 -14.81 -0.85 -2.63
N ARG A 67 -14.21 0.27 -3.04
CA ARG A 67 -12.91 0.71 -2.53
C ARG A 67 -13.00 0.95 -1.04
N PHE A 68 -11.91 0.65 -0.33
CA PHE A 68 -11.82 0.89 1.11
C PHE A 68 -11.98 2.39 1.44
N ASP A 69 -11.29 3.25 0.70
CA ASP A 69 -11.39 4.71 0.79
C ASP A 69 -11.02 5.32 -0.57
N GLU A 70 -11.88 6.19 -1.11
CA GLU A 70 -11.67 6.78 -2.45
C GLU A 70 -10.41 7.67 -2.52
N GLY A 71 -10.03 8.31 -1.42
CA GLY A 71 -8.85 9.17 -1.32
C GLY A 71 -7.54 8.39 -1.32
N PHE A 72 -7.56 7.09 -1.00
CA PHE A 72 -6.35 6.27 -0.93
C PHE A 72 -5.70 6.09 -2.30
N CYS A 73 -6.48 6.11 -3.39
CA CYS A 73 -5.92 6.06 -4.73
C CYS A 73 -4.97 7.24 -5.02
N TYR A 74 -5.36 8.47 -4.63
CA TYR A 74 -4.49 9.63 -4.77
C TYR A 74 -3.25 9.57 -3.86
N LEU A 75 -3.42 9.12 -2.61
CA LEU A 75 -2.34 9.10 -1.62
C LEU A 75 -1.28 8.02 -1.90
N PHE A 76 -1.70 6.87 -2.42
CA PHE A 76 -0.87 5.67 -2.51
C PHE A 76 -0.51 5.25 -3.92
N ASN A 77 -1.00 5.92 -4.97
CA ASN A 77 -0.45 5.77 -6.31
C ASN A 77 1.03 6.22 -6.35
N SER A 78 1.91 5.32 -6.79
CA SER A 78 3.34 5.57 -6.84
C SER A 78 3.76 6.47 -8.00
N TYR A 79 3.32 6.12 -9.22
CA TYR A 79 3.73 6.72 -10.49
C TYR A 79 2.85 6.31 -11.69
N TYR A 80 1.70 5.69 -11.45
CA TYR A 80 0.81 5.21 -12.51
C TYR A 80 -0.05 6.36 -13.04
N GLU A 81 0.51 7.14 -13.96
CA GLU A 81 -0.17 8.31 -14.55
C GLU A 81 -1.45 7.93 -15.29
N ALA A 82 -1.53 6.71 -15.83
CA ALA A 82 -2.75 6.19 -16.46
C ALA A 82 -3.89 5.91 -15.47
N VAL A 83 -3.58 5.70 -14.18
CA VAL A 83 -4.59 5.53 -13.12
C VAL A 83 -5.14 6.88 -12.68
N GLY A 84 -4.27 7.91 -12.59
CA GLY A 84 -4.71 9.26 -12.25
C GLY A 84 -3.66 10.07 -11.48
N PRO A 85 -4.04 11.26 -10.97
CA PRO A 85 -3.17 12.12 -10.20
C PRO A 85 -2.73 11.44 -8.89
N ARG A 86 -1.60 11.89 -8.34
CA ARG A 86 -1.02 11.34 -7.12
C ARG A 86 -0.44 12.39 -6.20
N HIS A 87 -0.38 12.09 -4.91
CA HIS A 87 0.32 12.91 -3.93
C HIS A 87 1.82 13.03 -4.29
N PRO A 88 2.42 14.24 -4.25
CA PRO A 88 3.82 14.42 -4.60
C PRO A 88 4.76 13.55 -3.75
N ARG A 89 5.60 12.75 -4.42
CA ARG A 89 6.56 11.84 -3.77
C ARG A 89 7.43 12.53 -2.70
N PRO A 90 8.00 13.74 -2.91
CA PRO A 90 8.81 14.41 -1.89
C PRO A 90 8.04 14.89 -0.65
N GLN A 91 6.70 14.81 -0.67
CA GLN A 91 5.82 15.31 0.38
C GLN A 91 5.06 14.18 1.08
N ARG A 92 5.41 12.91 0.85
CA ARG A 92 4.75 11.77 1.51
C ARG A 92 4.88 11.84 3.03
N GLY A 93 6.00 12.35 3.54
CA GLY A 93 6.22 12.54 4.98
C GLY A 93 5.32 13.61 5.63
N ALA A 94 4.67 14.47 4.84
CA ALA A 94 3.72 15.47 5.36
C ALA A 94 2.31 14.90 5.61
N VAL A 95 2.05 13.67 5.15
CA VAL A 95 0.74 13.02 5.24
C VAL A 95 0.58 12.37 6.60
N THR A 96 -0.01 13.07 7.56
CA THR A 96 -0.23 12.54 8.92
C THR A 96 -1.43 11.60 9.02
N ARG A 97 -2.39 11.68 8.07
CA ARG A 97 -3.53 10.77 7.93
C ARG A 97 -3.60 10.16 6.53
N PRO A 98 -3.95 8.87 6.37
CA PRO A 98 -4.41 7.93 7.39
C PRO A 98 -3.32 7.56 8.41
N GLY A 99 -3.76 7.20 9.62
CA GLY A 99 -2.89 6.76 10.71
C GLY A 99 -2.43 5.30 10.55
N ILE A 100 -1.45 4.85 11.33
CA ILE A 100 -0.90 3.48 11.19
C ILE A 100 -1.92 2.36 11.47
N ALA A 101 -2.95 2.63 12.28
CA ALA A 101 -4.03 1.70 12.60
C ALA A 101 -5.05 1.60 11.46
N GLU A 102 -5.35 2.73 10.82
CA GLU A 102 -6.24 2.79 9.65
C GLU A 102 -5.59 2.14 8.42
N VAL A 103 -4.28 2.26 8.28
CA VAL A 103 -3.49 1.49 7.29
C VAL A 103 -3.50 -0.01 7.55
N ALA A 104 -3.75 -0.44 8.80
CA ALA A 104 -3.74 -1.85 9.21
C ALA A 104 -5.13 -2.51 9.23
N ALA A 105 -6.19 -1.73 9.06
CA ALA A 105 -7.58 -2.19 9.12
C ALA A 105 -7.95 -3.02 7.88
#